data_AF-A0A9J7NDG5-F1
#
_entry.id   AF-A0A9J7NDG5-F1
#
_cell.length_a   1.000
_cell.length_b   1.000
_cell.length_c   1.000
_cell.angle_alpha   90.00
_cell.angle_beta   90.00
_cell.angle_gamma   90.00
#
_symmetry.space_group_name_H-M   'P 1'
#
loop_
_entity.id
_entity.type
_entity.pdbx_description
1 polymer ?
#
loop_
_entity_poly.entity_id
_entity_poly.type
_entity_poly.pdbx_seq_one_letter_code
_entity_poly.pdbx_strand_id
1 'polypeptide(L)'
;MAAGVAELPDNHLVANLCEELSKKTQVGGQKNRCGFHPTKDIDLFCQQCEVSVCSECIGDAHSGHSVGRYFLFIKNRVSSDWKDLAWCLGFETPDIENIDGKHRDDKSRCMDLLQQWYKREGNTATIHVLMEALQDAELQHVVDSLKDKYPVPLLPTASRQTGNTDAIREEVKMLKEKNEKLEKIILEQNEKIQQLQETNKNMEAIVEDLLTAKQTVESGSQQKDLLHPKEGNFKFKFGCNPQGICVDGKGNIIVADYGNGCVKMFDSQGRFLCDIGSGMKDPNGAAVSPGGDVVVTDYKDHTVSVW
;
A
#
# COMPACT_ATOMS: atom_id res chain seq x y z
N MET A 1 -16.98 -72.46 21.62
CA MET A 1 -17.66 -71.38 20.88
C MET A 1 -18.03 -70.29 21.86
N ALA A 2 -17.69 -69.04 21.52
CA ALA A 2 -18.05 -67.75 22.12
C ALA A 2 -17.72 -67.48 23.60
N ALA A 3 -16.67 -66.65 23.78
CA ALA A 3 -16.42 -65.83 24.97
C ALA A 3 -17.27 -64.54 24.92
N GLY A 4 -17.56 -63.92 26.08
CA GLY A 4 -18.23 -62.62 26.14
C GLY A 4 -18.59 -62.10 27.55
N VAL A 5 -17.54 -61.77 28.32
CA VAL A 5 -17.35 -60.84 29.47
C VAL A 5 -18.51 -60.38 30.37
N ALA A 6 -18.20 -60.49 31.67
CA ALA A 6 -18.76 -60.00 32.92
C ALA A 6 -19.56 -58.67 32.96
N GLU A 7 -20.53 -58.68 33.88
CA GLU A 7 -21.26 -57.57 34.48
C GLU A 7 -20.40 -56.31 34.69
N LEU A 8 -20.86 -55.20 34.12
CA LEU A 8 -20.34 -53.85 34.40
C LEU A 8 -20.93 -53.37 35.75
N PRO A 9 -20.13 -52.78 36.65
CA PRO A 9 -20.59 -52.33 37.95
C PRO A 9 -21.47 -51.07 37.86
N ASP A 10 -22.41 -50.96 38.81
CA ASP A 10 -23.34 -49.84 38.98
C ASP A 10 -22.60 -48.50 38.96
N ASN A 11 -22.80 -47.76 37.88
CA ASN A 11 -22.16 -46.48 37.67
C ASN A 11 -22.95 -45.41 38.46
N HIS A 12 -22.66 -45.33 39.77
CA HIS A 12 -23.24 -44.38 40.72
C HIS A 12 -23.17 -42.90 40.26
N LEU A 13 -22.28 -42.60 39.31
CA LEU A 13 -22.14 -41.31 38.64
C LEU A 13 -23.28 -41.00 37.66
N VAL A 14 -23.81 -41.99 36.94
CA VAL A 14 -24.87 -41.78 35.94
C VAL A 14 -26.22 -41.54 36.64
N ALA A 15 -26.50 -42.29 37.70
CA ALA A 15 -27.69 -42.08 38.52
C ALA A 15 -27.67 -40.69 39.19
N ASN A 16 -26.52 -40.29 39.76
CA ASN A 16 -26.36 -38.96 40.35
C ASN A 16 -26.43 -37.84 39.32
N LEU A 17 -25.96 -38.04 38.08
CA LEU A 17 -26.07 -37.03 37.02
C LEU A 17 -27.52 -36.88 36.54
N CYS A 18 -28.26 -37.98 36.36
CA CYS A 18 -29.69 -37.92 36.04
C CYS A 18 -30.50 -37.27 37.17
N GLU A 19 -30.18 -37.56 38.43
CA GLU A 19 -30.86 -36.97 39.58
C GLU A 19 -30.49 -35.47 39.77
N GLU A 20 -29.25 -35.06 39.49
CA GLU A 20 -28.84 -33.65 39.49
C GLU A 20 -29.46 -32.86 38.33
N LEU A 21 -29.55 -33.45 37.13
CA LEU A 21 -30.24 -32.84 35.98
C LEU A 21 -31.74 -32.69 36.23
N SER A 22 -32.33 -33.65 36.96
CA SER A 22 -33.73 -33.61 37.42
C SER A 22 -33.94 -32.58 38.54
N LYS A 23 -32.94 -32.36 39.41
CA LYS A 23 -32.99 -31.34 40.48
C LYS A 23 -32.76 -29.92 39.94
N LYS A 24 -31.96 -29.73 38.89
CA LYS A 24 -31.74 -28.43 38.23
C LYS A 24 -32.93 -27.94 37.38
N THR A 25 -33.90 -28.81 37.10
CA THR A 25 -35.13 -28.45 36.36
C THR A 25 -36.29 -28.03 37.27
N GLN A 26 -36.09 -27.97 38.60
CA GLN A 26 -37.07 -27.43 39.55
C GLN A 26 -36.61 -26.09 40.14
N VAL A 27 -36.74 -25.02 39.34
CA VAL A 27 -36.85 -23.67 39.88
C VAL A 27 -38.08 -23.01 39.26
N GLY A 28 -39.13 -22.87 40.08
CA GLY A 28 -40.17 -21.85 39.94
C GLY A 28 -41.11 -21.98 38.74
N GLY A 29 -42.38 -22.31 39.03
CA GLY A 29 -43.47 -22.29 38.04
C GLY A 29 -43.79 -20.90 37.50
N GLN A 30 -43.00 -20.43 36.54
CA GLN A 30 -43.45 -19.49 35.53
C GLN A 30 -43.73 -20.30 34.27
N LYS A 31 -44.97 -20.24 33.78
CA LYS A 31 -45.31 -20.87 32.49
C LYS A 31 -44.40 -20.22 31.44
N ASN A 32 -43.49 -21.01 30.89
CA ASN A 32 -42.59 -20.62 29.79
C ASN A 32 -43.41 -20.42 28.53
N ARG A 33 -44.25 -19.37 28.48
CA ARG A 33 -45.09 -19.08 27.32
C ARG A 33 -44.32 -18.26 26.33
N CYS A 34 -44.48 -18.58 25.05
CA CYS A 34 -43.87 -17.82 23.98
C CYS A 34 -44.45 -16.39 23.98
N GLY A 35 -43.56 -15.38 23.95
CA GLY A 35 -43.96 -13.97 23.90
C GLY A 35 -44.70 -13.58 22.61
N PHE A 36 -44.51 -14.34 21.53
CA PHE A 36 -45.19 -14.14 20.24
C PHE A 36 -46.40 -15.04 20.07
N HIS A 37 -46.42 -16.20 20.73
CA HIS A 37 -47.51 -17.17 20.71
C HIS A 37 -47.97 -17.44 22.15
N PRO A 38 -48.81 -16.57 22.75
CA PRO A 38 -49.16 -16.63 24.18
C PRO A 38 -49.87 -17.91 24.62
N THR A 39 -50.33 -18.72 23.66
CA THR A 39 -50.99 -20.02 23.86
C THR A 39 -50.02 -21.20 23.82
N LYS A 40 -48.77 -20.99 23.42
CA LYS A 40 -47.76 -22.04 23.22
C LYS A 40 -46.64 -21.91 24.23
N ASP A 41 -46.14 -23.06 24.67
CA ASP A 41 -45.01 -23.12 25.59
C ASP A 41 -43.70 -23.17 24.79
N ILE A 42 -42.65 -22.60 25.37
CA ILE A 42 -41.28 -22.58 24.86
C ILE A 42 -40.68 -23.95 25.17
N ASP A 43 -40.63 -24.80 24.17
CA ASP A 43 -40.35 -26.24 24.27
C ASP A 43 -39.10 -26.67 23.48
N LEU A 44 -38.50 -25.76 22.70
CA LEU A 44 -37.39 -26.06 21.80
C LEU A 44 -36.23 -25.08 22.02
N PHE A 45 -35.01 -25.51 21.70
CA PHE A 45 -33.81 -24.67 21.78
C PHE A 45 -33.15 -24.60 20.41
N CYS A 46 -33.01 -23.39 19.86
CA CYS A 46 -32.29 -23.20 18.62
C CYS A 46 -30.78 -23.19 18.90
N GLN A 47 -30.07 -24.24 18.51
CA GLN A 47 -28.62 -24.34 18.72
C GLN A 47 -27.80 -23.29 17.96
N GLN A 48 -28.34 -22.72 16.88
CA GLN A 48 -27.65 -21.67 16.10
C GLN A 48 -27.85 -20.26 16.68
N CYS A 49 -28.96 -20.04 17.37
CA CYS A 49 -29.31 -18.74 17.95
C CYS A 49 -29.19 -18.70 19.48
N GLU A 50 -28.93 -19.85 20.10
CA GLU A 50 -28.89 -20.07 21.55
C GLU A 50 -30.08 -19.51 22.32
N VAL A 51 -31.28 -19.60 21.73
CA VAL A 51 -32.54 -19.10 22.31
C VAL A 51 -33.58 -20.21 22.36
N SER A 52 -34.33 -20.24 23.46
CA SER A 52 -35.48 -21.12 23.63
C SER A 52 -36.69 -20.56 22.86
N VAL A 53 -37.29 -21.38 22.01
CA VAL A 53 -38.42 -21.03 21.13
C VAL A 53 -39.55 -22.05 21.25
N CYS A 54 -40.76 -21.68 20.81
CA CYS A 54 -41.86 -22.64 20.71
C CYS A 54 -41.91 -23.30 19.32
N SER A 55 -42.57 -24.45 19.24
CA SER A 55 -42.81 -25.20 18.00
C SER A 55 -43.41 -24.38 16.83
N GLU A 56 -44.22 -23.36 17.07
CA GLU A 56 -44.78 -22.50 16.01
C GLU A 56 -43.84 -21.36 15.60
N CYS A 57 -42.89 -20.97 16.46
CA CYS A 57 -41.85 -20.02 16.10
C CYS A 57 -40.91 -20.55 15.01
N ILE A 58 -40.76 -21.87 14.88
CA ILE A 58 -39.88 -22.50 13.88
C ILE A 58 -40.46 -22.39 12.47
N GLY A 59 -41.79 -22.41 12.34
CA GLY A 59 -42.49 -22.46 11.03
C GLY A 59 -42.65 -21.10 10.37
N ASP A 60 -43.04 -20.06 11.12
CA ASP A 60 -43.36 -18.74 10.56
C ASP A 60 -42.57 -17.58 11.17
N ALA A 61 -42.00 -17.72 12.37
CA ALA A 61 -41.36 -16.61 13.11
C ALA A 61 -39.82 -16.68 13.24
N HIS A 62 -39.17 -17.72 12.70
CA HIS A 62 -37.72 -17.79 12.52
C HIS A 62 -37.24 -17.23 11.17
N SER A 63 -38.17 -16.70 10.37
CA SER A 63 -37.92 -15.78 9.26
C SER A 63 -37.61 -14.34 9.74
N GLY A 64 -37.89 -14.03 11.02
CA GLY A 64 -37.89 -12.68 11.61
C GLY A 64 -36.56 -12.18 12.22
N HIS A 65 -35.49 -12.99 12.16
CA HIS A 65 -34.12 -12.58 12.49
C HIS A 65 -33.21 -12.52 11.26
N SER A 66 -33.77 -12.47 10.05
CA SER A 66 -32.97 -12.09 8.90
C SER A 66 -32.38 -10.71 9.17
N VAL A 67 -31.05 -10.60 9.04
CA VAL A 67 -30.32 -9.34 9.17
C VAL A 67 -30.91 -8.24 8.28
N GLY A 68 -31.67 -8.61 7.25
CA GLY A 68 -32.43 -7.72 6.38
C GLY A 68 -33.37 -6.74 7.10
N ARG A 69 -33.92 -7.09 8.28
CA ARG A 69 -34.77 -6.16 9.06
C ARG A 69 -34.01 -4.92 9.54
N TYR A 70 -32.69 -5.03 9.69
CA TYR A 70 -31.83 -3.93 10.11
C TYR A 70 -31.39 -3.06 8.94
N PHE A 71 -31.52 -3.52 7.70
CA PHE A 71 -31.01 -2.81 6.52
C PHE A 71 -31.66 -1.45 6.33
N LEU A 72 -32.96 -1.32 6.54
CA LEU A 72 -33.64 -0.02 6.47
C LEU A 72 -33.12 0.94 7.54
N PHE A 73 -32.79 0.44 8.72
CA PHE A 73 -32.24 1.27 9.78
C PHE A 73 -30.81 1.72 9.43
N ILE A 74 -29.97 0.77 9.01
CA ILE A 74 -28.56 0.98 8.67
C ILE A 74 -28.45 1.91 7.45
N LYS A 75 -29.17 1.63 6.36
CA LYS A 75 -29.27 2.49 5.18
C LYS A 75 -29.47 3.97 5.51
N ASN A 76 -30.38 4.25 6.45
CA ASN A 76 -30.74 5.62 6.80
C ASN A 76 -29.71 6.32 7.69
N ARG A 77 -28.82 5.57 8.33
CA ARG A 77 -27.83 6.06 9.31
C ARG A 77 -26.41 6.09 8.74
N VAL A 78 -26.06 5.13 7.91
CA VAL A 78 -24.74 5.03 7.24
C VAL A 78 -24.65 6.02 6.08
N SER A 79 -25.69 6.08 5.24
CA SER A 79 -25.80 6.96 4.06
C SER A 79 -24.46 7.17 3.33
N SER A 80 -23.71 8.23 3.61
CA SER A 80 -22.43 8.58 2.96
C SER A 80 -21.30 7.56 3.17
N ASP A 81 -21.29 6.86 4.29
CA ASP A 81 -20.13 6.06 4.74
C ASP A 81 -20.26 4.59 4.31
N TRP A 82 -21.10 4.33 3.29
CA TRP A 82 -21.40 2.98 2.81
C TRP A 82 -20.18 2.31 2.16
N LYS A 83 -19.23 3.08 1.64
CA LYS A 83 -17.97 2.54 1.07
C LYS A 83 -17.09 1.95 2.16
N ASP A 84 -16.97 2.62 3.30
CA ASP A 84 -16.19 2.13 4.44
C ASP A 84 -16.82 0.86 5.03
N LEU A 85 -18.16 0.84 5.10
CA LEU A 85 -18.90 -0.38 5.44
C LEU A 85 -18.68 -1.49 4.40
N ALA A 86 -18.62 -1.18 3.10
CA ALA A 86 -18.38 -2.17 2.05
C ALA A 86 -17.01 -2.85 2.21
N TRP A 87 -15.98 -2.05 2.47
CA TRP A 87 -14.64 -2.56 2.76
C TRP A 87 -14.62 -3.47 3.99
N CYS A 88 -15.28 -3.07 5.08
CA CYS A 88 -15.35 -3.88 6.30
C CYS A 88 -16.18 -5.17 6.12
N LEU A 89 -17.13 -5.18 5.19
CA LEU A 89 -17.86 -6.37 4.78
C LEU A 89 -17.10 -7.22 3.74
N GLY A 90 -15.86 -6.86 3.39
CA GLY A 90 -15.00 -7.62 2.49
C GLY A 90 -15.42 -7.51 1.02
N PHE A 91 -15.87 -6.35 0.56
CA PHE A 91 -16.02 -6.05 -0.87
C PHE A 91 -14.71 -5.48 -1.42
N GLU A 92 -14.37 -5.84 -2.66
CA GLU A 92 -13.20 -5.30 -3.36
C GLU A 92 -13.58 -4.04 -4.15
N THR A 93 -12.58 -3.20 -4.50
CA THR A 93 -12.79 -1.96 -5.27
C THR A 93 -13.71 -2.11 -6.49
N PRO A 94 -13.58 -3.16 -7.34
CA PRO A 94 -14.43 -3.30 -8.52
C PRO A 94 -15.91 -3.47 -8.18
N ASP A 95 -16.23 -4.18 -7.10
CA ASP A 95 -17.61 -4.38 -6.65
C ASP A 95 -18.21 -3.07 -6.12
N ILE A 96 -17.40 -2.30 -5.40
CA ILE A 96 -17.78 -0.99 -4.86
C ILE A 96 -18.05 0.00 -5.99
N GLU A 97 -17.17 0.09 -6.99
CA GLU A 97 -17.35 0.97 -8.16
C GLU A 97 -18.59 0.59 -8.99
N ASN A 98 -18.87 -0.72 -9.13
CA ASN A 98 -20.07 -1.20 -9.80
C ASN A 98 -21.35 -0.77 -9.05
N ILE A 99 -21.37 -0.86 -7.71
CA ILE A 99 -22.50 -0.36 -6.90
C ILE A 99 -22.61 1.18 -7.02
N ASP A 100 -21.48 1.89 -6.99
CA ASP A 100 -21.41 3.36 -7.03
C ASP A 100 -21.95 3.91 -8.36
N GLY A 101 -21.63 3.26 -9.48
CA GLY A 101 -22.10 3.61 -10.82
C GLY A 101 -23.57 3.23 -11.09
N LYS A 102 -24.12 2.27 -10.34
CA LYS A 102 -25.50 1.76 -10.54
C LYS A 102 -26.57 2.65 -9.92
N HIS A 103 -26.26 3.34 -8.82
CA HIS A 103 -27.23 4.15 -8.07
C HIS A 103 -26.79 5.60 -7.94
N ARG A 104 -27.76 6.53 -7.99
CA ARG A 104 -27.51 7.97 -7.90
C ARG A 104 -27.38 8.50 -6.47
N ASP A 105 -27.90 7.77 -5.49
CA ASP A 105 -27.95 8.19 -4.08
C ASP A 105 -27.31 7.16 -3.15
N ASP A 106 -26.62 7.63 -2.11
CA ASP A 106 -25.85 6.79 -1.20
C ASP A 106 -26.71 5.82 -0.39
N LYS A 107 -27.97 6.19 -0.13
CA LYS A 107 -28.90 5.30 0.56
C LYS A 107 -29.23 4.08 -0.32
N SER A 108 -29.46 4.27 -1.61
CA SER A 108 -29.68 3.15 -2.53
C SER A 108 -28.41 2.31 -2.71
N ARG A 109 -27.22 2.93 -2.73
CA ARG A 109 -25.92 2.24 -2.75
C ARG A 109 -25.74 1.36 -1.51
N CYS A 110 -25.95 1.91 -0.32
CA CYS A 110 -25.91 1.17 0.94
C CYS A 110 -26.92 0.01 0.99
N MET A 111 -28.12 0.21 0.43
CA MET A 111 -29.13 -0.86 0.37
C MET A 111 -28.69 -2.00 -0.55
N ASP A 112 -28.17 -1.69 -1.74
CA ASP A 112 -27.69 -2.68 -2.69
C ASP A 112 -26.49 -3.44 -2.10
N LEU A 113 -25.55 -2.74 -1.45
CA LEU A 113 -24.45 -3.36 -0.72
C LEU A 113 -24.94 -4.40 0.30
N LEU A 114 -25.84 -4.01 1.19
CA LEU A 114 -26.36 -4.90 2.24
C LEU A 114 -27.09 -6.11 1.67
N GLN A 115 -27.82 -5.93 0.55
CA GLN A 115 -28.50 -7.02 -0.16
C GLN A 115 -27.51 -7.96 -0.84
N GLN A 116 -26.45 -7.44 -1.46
CA GLN A 116 -25.39 -8.25 -2.07
C GLN A 116 -24.60 -9.02 -1.03
N TRP A 117 -24.27 -8.38 0.10
CA TRP A 117 -23.61 -9.03 1.22
C TRP A 117 -24.45 -10.19 1.76
N TYR A 118 -25.74 -9.97 2.02
CA TYR A 118 -26.65 -11.02 2.47
C TYR A 118 -26.75 -12.18 1.48
N LYS A 119 -26.79 -11.88 0.19
CA LYS A 119 -26.83 -12.89 -0.87
C LYS A 119 -25.54 -13.71 -0.95
N ARG A 120 -24.39 -13.09 -0.68
CA ARG A 120 -23.07 -13.72 -0.71
C ARG A 120 -22.84 -14.62 0.51
N GLU A 121 -23.14 -14.12 1.70
CA GLU A 121 -22.84 -14.78 2.97
C GLU A 121 -23.95 -15.73 3.46
N GLY A 122 -25.19 -15.56 2.97
CA GLY A 122 -26.32 -16.43 3.28
C GLY A 122 -26.58 -16.53 4.79
N ASN A 123 -26.51 -17.75 5.33
CA ASN A 123 -26.80 -18.01 6.75
C ASN A 123 -25.71 -17.48 7.71
N THR A 124 -24.54 -17.11 7.20
CA THR A 124 -23.46 -16.50 8.01
C THR A 124 -23.63 -14.99 8.16
N ALA A 125 -24.54 -14.38 7.39
CA ALA A 125 -24.92 -12.98 7.44
C ALA A 125 -25.74 -12.67 8.70
N THR A 126 -25.08 -12.62 9.85
CA THR A 126 -25.71 -12.33 11.14
C THR A 126 -25.63 -10.85 11.51
N ILE A 127 -26.49 -10.40 12.42
CA ILE A 127 -26.42 -9.03 12.95
C ILE A 127 -25.11 -8.77 13.70
N HIS A 128 -24.49 -9.79 14.32
CA HIS A 128 -23.21 -9.64 15.01
C HIS A 128 -22.09 -9.27 14.04
N VAL A 129 -21.99 -10.00 12.91
CA VAL A 129 -21.01 -9.70 11.85
C VAL A 129 -21.24 -8.29 11.29
N LEU A 130 -22.49 -7.90 11.10
CA LEU A 130 -22.82 -6.57 10.60
C LEU A 130 -22.50 -5.46 11.63
N MET A 131 -22.70 -5.71 12.92
CA MET A 131 -22.35 -4.75 13.98
C MET A 131 -20.83 -4.61 14.15
N GLU A 132 -20.07 -5.69 13.99
CA GLU A 132 -18.61 -5.67 13.97
C GLU A 132 -18.09 -4.86 12.77
N ALA A 133 -18.61 -5.13 11.56
CA ALA A 133 -18.26 -4.35 10.37
C ALA A 133 -18.64 -2.86 10.48
N LEU A 134 -19.78 -2.53 11.11
CA LEU A 134 -20.14 -1.13 11.40
C LEU A 134 -19.19 -0.48 12.40
N GLN A 135 -18.72 -1.23 13.41
CA GLN A 135 -17.75 -0.74 14.38
C GLN A 135 -16.38 -0.48 13.72
N ASP A 136 -15.93 -1.39 12.85
CA ASP A 136 -14.67 -1.28 12.12
C ASP A 136 -14.69 -0.15 11.08
N ALA A 137 -15.87 0.18 10.54
CA ALA A 137 -16.13 1.34 9.69
C ALA A 137 -16.27 2.66 10.48
N GLU A 138 -15.94 2.68 11.78
CA GLU A 138 -16.04 3.85 12.67
C GLU A 138 -17.48 4.38 12.89
N LEU A 139 -18.48 3.56 12.61
CA LEU A 139 -19.92 3.89 12.74
C LEU A 139 -20.50 3.45 14.09
N GLN A 140 -19.74 3.62 15.18
CA GLN A 140 -20.13 3.19 16.53
C GLN A 140 -21.49 3.79 16.97
N HIS A 141 -21.78 5.04 16.57
CA HIS A 141 -23.05 5.70 16.87
C HIS A 141 -24.27 4.98 16.26
N VAL A 142 -24.10 4.30 15.11
CA VAL A 142 -25.14 3.48 14.47
C VAL A 142 -25.34 2.19 15.24
N VAL A 143 -24.24 1.57 15.69
CA VAL A 143 -24.24 0.36 16.52
C VAL A 143 -24.95 0.60 17.84
N ASP A 144 -24.67 1.73 18.51
CA ASP A 144 -25.30 2.08 19.77
C ASP A 144 -26.81 2.35 19.57
N SER A 145 -27.16 3.08 18.50
CA SER A 145 -28.57 3.31 18.14
C SER A 145 -29.30 2.02 17.74
N LEU A 146 -28.60 1.03 17.16
CA LEU A 146 -29.14 -0.30 16.87
C LEU A 146 -29.42 -1.07 18.15
N LYS A 147 -28.48 -1.06 19.10
CA LYS A 147 -28.62 -1.73 20.41
C LYS A 147 -29.76 -1.12 21.24
N ASP A 148 -29.89 0.19 21.22
CA ASP A 148 -30.97 0.91 21.91
C ASP A 148 -32.35 0.59 21.31
N LYS A 149 -32.45 0.62 19.97
CA LYS A 149 -33.71 0.35 19.26
C LYS A 149 -34.10 -1.14 19.24
N TYR A 150 -33.11 -2.02 19.25
CA TYR A 150 -33.28 -3.47 19.22
C TYR A 150 -32.44 -4.10 20.33
N PRO A 151 -32.89 -4.01 21.59
CA PRO A 151 -32.19 -4.62 22.71
C PRO A 151 -32.16 -6.13 22.52
N VAL A 152 -30.99 -6.66 22.18
CA VAL A 152 -30.73 -8.10 22.09
C VAL A 152 -30.58 -8.63 23.52
N PRO A 153 -31.28 -9.70 23.94
CA PRO A 153 -31.05 -10.33 25.24
C PRO A 153 -29.57 -10.75 25.34
N LEU A 154 -28.86 -10.20 26.32
CA LEU A 154 -27.45 -10.50 26.56
C LEU A 154 -27.31 -11.98 26.96
N LEU A 155 -26.90 -12.84 26.03
CA LEU A 155 -26.30 -14.12 26.40
C LEU A 155 -24.95 -13.85 27.09
N PRO A 156 -24.56 -14.63 28.11
CA PRO A 156 -23.21 -14.58 28.64
C PRO A 156 -22.29 -14.98 27.49
N THR A 157 -21.50 -14.02 26.99
CA THR A 157 -20.45 -14.34 26.02
C THR A 157 -19.51 -15.32 26.72
N ALA A 158 -19.42 -16.53 26.18
CA ALA A 158 -18.32 -17.42 26.52
C ALA A 158 -17.05 -16.60 26.38
N SER A 159 -16.27 -16.53 27.45
CA SER A 159 -15.01 -15.81 27.53
C SER A 159 -14.05 -16.34 26.47
N ARG A 160 -14.15 -15.80 25.25
CA ARG A 160 -13.05 -15.80 24.28
C ARG A 160 -11.94 -15.00 24.95
N GLN A 161 -10.77 -15.62 25.07
CA GLN A 161 -9.58 -15.02 25.65
C GLN A 161 -9.37 -13.60 25.09
N THR A 162 -9.74 -12.58 25.86
CA THR A 162 -9.63 -11.16 25.48
C THR A 162 -8.20 -10.64 25.52
N GLY A 163 -7.22 -11.48 25.87
CA GLY A 163 -5.81 -11.07 25.89
C GLY A 163 -5.19 -10.89 24.51
N ASN A 164 -5.72 -11.55 23.46
CA ASN A 164 -5.12 -11.50 22.12
C ASN A 164 -5.81 -10.47 21.20
N THR A 165 -7.08 -10.15 21.44
CA THR A 165 -7.86 -9.23 20.60
C THR A 165 -7.43 -7.77 20.75
N ASP A 166 -7.06 -7.33 21.96
CA ASP A 166 -6.60 -5.96 22.20
C ASP A 166 -5.19 -5.73 21.64
N ALA A 167 -4.32 -6.74 21.72
CA ALA A 167 -2.99 -6.70 21.11
C ALA A 167 -3.08 -6.63 19.57
N ILE A 168 -3.95 -7.44 18.97
CA ILE A 168 -4.23 -7.41 17.53
C ILE A 168 -4.83 -6.04 17.13
N ARG A 169 -5.73 -5.48 17.93
CA ARG A 169 -6.34 -4.16 17.66
C ARG A 169 -5.31 -3.03 17.65
N GLU A 170 -4.40 -3.00 18.61
CA GLU A 170 -3.31 -2.00 18.63
C GLU A 170 -2.32 -2.21 17.48
N GLU A 171 -2.03 -3.46 17.11
CA GLU A 171 -1.19 -3.75 15.95
C GLU A 171 -1.84 -3.28 14.63
N VAL A 172 -3.14 -3.52 14.45
CA VAL A 172 -3.92 -2.99 13.31
C VAL A 172 -3.91 -1.47 13.28
N LYS A 173 -4.06 -0.81 14.43
CA LYS A 173 -3.99 0.66 14.52
C LYS A 173 -2.62 1.18 14.10
N MET A 174 -1.53 0.58 14.60
CA MET A 174 -0.18 0.94 14.17
C MET A 174 0.07 0.69 12.69
N LEU A 175 -0.48 -0.40 12.14
CA LEU A 175 -0.39 -0.69 10.70
C LEU A 175 -1.15 0.34 9.86
N LYS A 176 -2.35 0.77 10.30
CA LYS A 176 -3.08 1.86 9.64
C LYS A 176 -2.27 3.17 9.63
N GLU A 177 -1.71 3.58 10.76
CA GLU A 177 -0.87 4.78 10.84
C GLU A 177 0.41 4.68 9.96
N LYS A 178 1.00 3.48 9.86
CA LYS A 178 2.13 3.24 8.94
C LYS A 178 1.70 3.32 7.47
N ASN A 179 0.54 2.78 7.12
CA ASN A 179 0.00 2.85 5.77
C ASN A 179 -0.27 4.30 5.35
N GLU A 180 -0.89 5.12 6.21
CA GLU A 180 -1.09 6.55 5.92
C GLU A 180 0.22 7.30 5.67
N LYS A 181 1.28 6.99 6.43
CA LYS A 181 2.61 7.57 6.21
C LYS A 181 3.22 7.11 4.88
N LEU A 182 3.07 5.83 4.54
CA LEU A 182 3.53 5.28 3.26
C LEU A 182 2.82 5.92 2.09
N GLU A 183 1.50 6.12 2.18
CA GLU A 183 0.71 6.80 1.14
C GLU A 183 1.18 8.24 0.89
N LYS A 184 1.50 8.99 1.96
CA LYS A 184 2.09 10.34 1.82
C LYS A 184 3.45 10.31 1.13
N ILE A 185 4.31 9.35 1.47
CA ILE A 185 5.62 9.19 0.83
C ILE A 185 5.45 8.84 -0.67
N ILE A 186 4.53 7.93 -0.99
CA ILE A 186 4.23 7.54 -2.38
C ILE A 186 3.74 8.76 -3.17
N LEU A 187 2.85 9.56 -2.59
CA LEU A 187 2.36 10.78 -3.23
C LEU A 187 3.51 11.78 -3.52
N GLU A 188 4.36 12.04 -2.54
CA GLU A 188 5.53 12.92 -2.70
C GLU A 188 6.52 12.39 -3.76
N GLN A 189 6.73 11.08 -3.81
CA GLN A 189 7.58 10.45 -4.84
C GLN A 189 6.96 10.57 -6.23
N ASN A 190 5.64 10.39 -6.35
CA ASN A 190 4.94 10.56 -7.62
C ASN A 190 5.03 12.00 -8.14
N GLU A 191 4.92 13.00 -7.27
CA GLU A 191 5.14 14.40 -7.64
C GLU A 191 6.56 14.65 -8.15
N LYS A 192 7.58 14.07 -7.50
CA LYS A 192 8.98 14.15 -7.97
C LYS A 192 9.18 13.48 -9.33
N ILE A 193 8.55 12.33 -9.56
CA ILE A 193 8.59 11.63 -10.85
C ILE A 193 7.97 12.50 -11.94
N GLN A 194 6.82 13.14 -11.68
CA GLN A 194 6.18 14.06 -12.64
C GLN A 194 7.10 15.24 -13.00
N GLN A 195 7.77 15.84 -11.99
CA GLN A 195 8.74 16.91 -12.24
C GLN A 195 9.93 16.44 -13.09
N LEU A 196 10.45 15.25 -12.84
CA LEU A 196 11.52 14.65 -13.65
C LEU A 196 11.07 14.37 -15.07
N GLN A 197 9.84 13.87 -15.26
CA GLN A 197 9.27 13.63 -16.59
C GLN A 197 9.13 14.93 -17.39
N GLU A 198 8.64 16.00 -16.76
CA GLU A 198 8.55 17.31 -17.42
C GLU A 198 9.94 17.87 -17.76
N THR A 199 10.93 17.69 -16.88
CA THR A 199 12.31 18.08 -17.15
C THR A 199 12.90 17.32 -18.34
N ASN A 200 12.65 16.00 -18.42
CA ASN A 200 13.07 15.18 -19.56
C ASN A 200 12.45 15.64 -20.86
N LYS A 201 11.14 15.93 -20.86
CA LYS A 201 10.42 16.45 -22.03
C LYS A 201 11.00 17.79 -22.51
N ASN A 202 11.35 18.68 -21.57
CA ASN A 202 12.00 19.95 -21.91
C ASN A 202 13.40 19.74 -22.50
N MET A 203 14.17 18.76 -21.99
CA MET A 203 15.46 18.40 -22.58
C MET A 203 15.31 17.80 -23.99
N GLU A 204 14.32 16.95 -24.22
CA GLU A 204 14.02 16.40 -25.55
C GLU A 204 13.69 17.50 -26.56
N ALA A 205 12.92 18.52 -26.16
CA ALA A 205 12.64 19.67 -27.01
C ALA A 205 13.91 20.46 -27.36
N ILE A 206 14.80 20.70 -26.38
CA ILE A 206 16.10 21.36 -26.63
C ILE A 206 16.96 20.53 -27.59
N VAL A 207 16.96 19.20 -27.44
CA VAL A 207 17.70 18.31 -28.35
C VAL A 207 17.15 18.41 -29.77
N GLU A 208 15.83 18.42 -29.94
CA GLU A 208 15.20 18.55 -31.26
C GLU A 208 15.51 19.90 -31.91
N ASP A 209 15.47 20.99 -31.13
CA ASP A 209 15.87 22.33 -31.59
C ASP A 209 17.34 22.35 -32.03
N LEU A 210 18.23 21.70 -31.28
CA LEU A 210 19.65 21.58 -31.63
C LEU A 210 19.86 20.73 -32.89
N LEU A 211 19.11 19.65 -33.07
CA LEU A 211 19.16 18.83 -34.28
C LEU A 211 18.66 19.60 -35.50
N THR A 212 17.60 20.38 -35.35
CA THR A 212 17.07 21.26 -36.41
C THR A 212 18.05 22.37 -36.77
N ALA A 213 18.68 22.99 -35.76
CA ALA A 213 19.74 23.98 -35.95
C ALA A 213 20.97 23.36 -36.66
N LYS A 214 21.28 22.10 -36.36
CA LYS A 214 22.36 21.37 -37.03
C LYS A 214 22.05 21.10 -38.50
N GLN A 215 20.84 20.63 -38.83
CA GLN A 215 20.44 20.37 -40.21
C GLN A 215 20.42 21.64 -41.08
N THR A 216 20.07 22.79 -40.51
CA THR A 216 20.10 24.09 -41.21
C THR A 216 21.53 24.58 -41.49
N VAL A 217 22.48 24.29 -40.60
CA VAL A 217 23.92 24.52 -40.85
C VAL A 217 24.45 23.60 -41.97
N GLU A 218 24.07 22.31 -41.95
CA GLU A 218 24.50 21.31 -42.95
C GLU A 218 23.93 21.56 -44.36
N SER A 219 22.72 22.14 -44.46
CA SER A 219 22.12 22.50 -45.76
C SER A 219 22.66 23.81 -46.35
N GLY A 220 23.39 24.62 -45.58
CA GLY A 220 24.10 25.81 -46.05
C GLY A 220 25.48 25.55 -46.68
N SER A 221 26.01 24.33 -46.59
CA SER A 221 27.40 23.99 -46.97
C SER A 221 27.52 23.03 -48.15
N GLN A 222 26.76 23.24 -49.24
CA GLN A 222 26.96 22.44 -50.46
C GLN A 222 28.14 22.96 -51.31
N GLN A 223 29.37 22.50 -51.03
CA GLN A 223 30.38 22.33 -52.09
C GLN A 223 31.52 21.32 -51.74
N LYS A 224 31.42 20.14 -52.39
CA LYS A 224 32.48 19.23 -52.93
C LYS A 224 33.51 18.53 -52.02
N ASP A 225 33.36 17.20 -52.03
CA ASP A 225 34.36 16.15 -52.36
C ASP A 225 35.54 15.79 -51.43
N LEU A 226 35.48 14.51 -50.99
CA LEU A 226 36.55 13.52 -50.82
C LEU A 226 37.52 13.63 -49.60
N LEU A 227 37.35 12.66 -48.67
CA LEU A 227 38.26 12.20 -47.60
C LEU A 227 38.81 13.24 -46.59
N HIS A 228 37.99 13.77 -45.67
CA HIS A 228 38.50 14.49 -44.49
C HIS A 228 37.67 14.19 -43.21
N PRO A 229 38.29 14.22 -42.01
CA PRO A 229 37.82 13.56 -40.79
C PRO A 229 36.59 14.27 -40.19
N LYS A 230 35.74 13.54 -39.45
CA LYS A 230 34.67 14.11 -38.63
C LYS A 230 35.26 15.27 -37.83
N GLU A 231 34.87 16.49 -38.14
CA GLU A 231 35.36 17.69 -37.44
C GLU A 231 35.17 17.46 -35.94
N GLY A 232 36.28 17.53 -35.18
CA GLY A 232 36.23 17.37 -33.75
C GLY A 232 35.30 18.42 -33.15
N ASN A 233 34.37 18.01 -32.29
CA ASN A 233 33.47 18.93 -31.60
C ASN A 233 34.30 19.82 -30.67
N PHE A 234 34.57 21.05 -31.11
CA PHE A 234 35.43 21.99 -30.40
C PHE A 234 34.83 22.34 -29.02
N LYS A 235 35.53 21.96 -27.95
CA LYS A 235 35.09 22.21 -26.56
C LYS A 235 35.81 23.37 -25.89
N PHE A 236 37.10 23.58 -26.18
CA PHE A 236 37.92 24.56 -25.49
C PHE A 236 38.97 25.17 -26.42
N LYS A 237 39.08 26.51 -26.41
CA LYS A 237 40.12 27.25 -27.13
C LYS A 237 41.32 27.46 -26.23
N PHE A 238 42.43 26.82 -26.55
CA PHE A 238 43.72 27.27 -26.02
C PHE A 238 44.12 28.56 -26.74
N GLY A 239 44.52 29.57 -25.98
CA GLY A 239 44.93 30.86 -26.55
C GLY A 239 46.16 30.73 -27.46
N CYS A 240 46.99 29.72 -27.23
CA CYS A 240 48.28 29.56 -27.91
C CYS A 240 48.84 28.13 -27.76
N ASN A 241 48.95 27.43 -28.89
CA ASN A 241 49.73 26.21 -29.16
C ASN A 241 49.89 25.18 -28.01
N PRO A 242 48.85 24.47 -27.56
CA PRO A 242 49.04 23.35 -26.62
C PRO A 242 49.93 22.27 -27.25
N GLN A 243 50.79 21.61 -26.45
CA GLN A 243 51.81 20.67 -26.95
C GLN A 243 51.58 19.24 -26.46
N GLY A 244 51.46 19.06 -25.15
CA GLY A 244 51.37 17.74 -24.50
C GLY A 244 49.98 17.43 -24.00
N ILE A 245 49.61 16.15 -24.03
CA ILE A 245 48.34 15.66 -23.50
C ILE A 245 48.53 14.30 -22.82
N CYS A 246 47.85 14.10 -21.70
CA CYS A 246 47.72 12.81 -21.05
C CYS A 246 46.35 12.69 -20.35
N VAL A 247 46.02 11.48 -19.88
CA VAL A 247 44.76 11.19 -19.19
C VAL A 247 45.07 10.44 -17.91
N ASP A 248 44.45 10.84 -16.81
CA ASP A 248 44.60 10.16 -15.51
C ASP A 248 43.70 8.91 -15.40
N GLY A 249 43.84 8.15 -14.31
CA GLY A 249 43.03 6.95 -14.06
C GLY A 249 41.53 7.23 -13.83
N LYS A 250 41.12 8.50 -13.72
CA LYS A 250 39.72 8.93 -13.54
C LYS A 250 39.10 9.47 -14.84
N GLY A 251 39.88 9.54 -15.92
CA GLY A 251 39.44 10.08 -17.21
C GLY A 251 39.55 11.61 -17.32
N ASN A 252 40.29 12.26 -16.43
CA ASN A 252 40.59 13.68 -16.55
C ASN A 252 41.69 13.88 -17.61
N ILE A 253 41.49 14.84 -18.49
CA ILE A 253 42.41 15.19 -19.58
C ILE A 253 43.33 16.30 -19.08
N ILE A 254 44.63 16.09 -19.16
CA ILE A 254 45.65 17.04 -18.73
C ILE A 254 46.40 17.52 -19.96
N VAL A 255 46.52 18.83 -20.11
CA VAL A 255 47.11 19.47 -21.29
C VAL A 255 48.20 20.44 -20.88
N ALA A 256 49.39 20.30 -21.46
CA ALA A 256 50.46 21.28 -21.38
C ALA A 256 50.17 22.44 -22.34
N ASP A 257 49.73 23.57 -21.78
CA ASP A 257 49.40 24.79 -22.49
C ASP A 257 50.67 25.64 -22.63
N TYR A 258 51.51 25.26 -23.61
CA TYR A 258 52.80 25.90 -23.91
C TYR A 258 52.68 27.42 -23.99
N GLY A 259 51.67 27.91 -24.70
CA GLY A 259 51.59 29.34 -24.95
C GLY A 259 51.18 30.16 -23.73
N ASN A 260 50.55 29.53 -22.73
CA ASN A 260 50.22 30.17 -21.46
C ASN A 260 51.20 29.78 -20.34
N GLY A 261 52.23 28.97 -20.61
CA GLY A 261 53.20 28.54 -19.61
C GLY A 261 52.57 27.78 -18.44
N CYS A 262 51.49 27.04 -18.70
CA CYS A 262 50.73 26.36 -17.66
C CYS A 262 50.28 24.96 -18.09
N VAL A 263 49.76 24.20 -17.12
CA VAL A 263 49.20 22.87 -17.31
C VAL A 263 47.78 22.90 -16.82
N LYS A 264 46.84 22.52 -17.69
CA LYS A 264 45.40 22.59 -17.46
C LYS A 264 44.79 21.20 -17.36
N MET A 265 43.80 21.05 -16.50
CA MET A 265 43.02 19.83 -16.37
C MET A 265 41.58 20.05 -16.82
N PHE A 266 41.03 19.05 -17.48
CA PHE A 266 39.67 18.99 -17.97
C PHE A 266 39.04 17.66 -17.57
N ASP A 267 37.72 17.61 -17.47
CA ASP A 267 37.03 16.32 -17.34
C ASP A 267 36.96 15.58 -18.69
N SER A 268 36.44 14.36 -18.65
CA SER A 268 36.29 13.51 -19.85
C SER A 268 35.34 14.09 -20.91
N GLN A 269 34.58 15.15 -20.59
CA GLN A 269 33.68 15.85 -21.51
C GLN A 269 34.31 17.15 -22.08
N GLY A 270 35.55 17.46 -21.69
CA GLY A 270 36.29 18.65 -22.12
C GLY A 270 35.94 19.92 -21.36
N ARG A 271 35.27 19.83 -20.19
CA ARG A 271 35.02 20.98 -19.31
C ARG A 271 36.27 21.27 -18.50
N PHE A 272 36.69 22.54 -18.46
CA PHE A 272 37.84 22.98 -17.67
C PHE A 272 37.59 22.75 -16.18
N LEU A 273 38.54 22.12 -15.50
CA LEU A 273 38.48 21.86 -14.06
C LEU A 273 39.37 22.85 -13.29
N CYS A 274 40.67 22.88 -13.59
CA CYS A 274 41.63 23.76 -12.93
C CYS A 274 42.96 23.84 -13.68
N ASP A 275 43.82 24.78 -13.25
CA ASP A 275 45.25 24.77 -13.56
C ASP A 275 46.00 23.91 -12.53
N ILE A 276 46.82 22.97 -12.98
CA ILE A 276 47.64 22.08 -12.14
C ILE A 276 48.96 22.76 -11.77
N GLY A 277 49.53 23.52 -12.72
CA GLY A 277 50.80 24.20 -12.55
C GLY A 277 50.91 25.37 -13.51
N SER A 278 51.67 26.40 -13.12
CA SER A 278 51.90 27.62 -13.91
C SER A 278 53.33 28.13 -13.73
N GLY A 279 53.72 29.11 -14.55
CA GLY A 279 55.05 29.72 -14.49
C GLY A 279 56.14 28.95 -15.25
N MET A 280 55.75 27.98 -16.08
CA MET A 280 56.64 27.32 -17.02
C MET A 280 56.92 28.23 -18.21
N LYS A 281 58.09 28.10 -18.82
CA LYS A 281 58.46 28.81 -20.04
C LYS A 281 57.88 28.12 -21.26
N ASP A 282 58.24 26.85 -21.47
CA ASP A 282 57.82 26.08 -22.64
C ASP A 282 57.40 24.66 -22.22
N PRO A 283 56.27 24.48 -21.52
CA PRO A 283 55.80 23.15 -21.15
C PRO A 283 55.44 22.34 -22.41
N ASN A 284 56.05 21.17 -22.57
CA ASN A 284 56.00 20.40 -23.81
C ASN A 284 55.30 19.05 -23.62
N GLY A 285 55.93 18.08 -22.94
CA GLY A 285 55.32 16.79 -22.64
C GLY A 285 54.66 16.75 -21.26
N ALA A 286 53.53 16.04 -21.14
CA ALA A 286 52.85 15.76 -19.88
C ALA A 286 52.57 14.25 -19.75
N ALA A 287 52.74 13.70 -18.55
CA ALA A 287 52.45 12.30 -18.23
C ALA A 287 51.88 12.18 -16.81
N VAL A 288 51.14 11.11 -16.54
CA VAL A 288 50.59 10.81 -15.21
C VAL A 288 51.25 9.55 -14.66
N SER A 289 51.76 9.61 -13.43
CA SER A 289 52.32 8.46 -12.72
C SER A 289 51.20 7.50 -12.27
N PRO A 290 51.49 6.21 -12.01
CA PRO A 290 50.51 5.32 -11.38
C PRO A 290 50.01 5.81 -10.01
N GLY A 291 50.78 6.66 -9.32
CA GLY A 291 50.39 7.33 -8.08
C GLY A 291 49.44 8.51 -8.27
N GLY A 292 49.25 8.96 -9.51
CA GLY A 292 48.42 10.12 -9.85
C GLY A 292 49.19 11.43 -9.99
N ASP A 293 50.51 11.42 -9.86
CA ASP A 293 51.34 12.62 -9.99
C ASP A 293 51.43 13.05 -11.46
N VAL A 294 51.37 14.35 -11.71
CA VAL A 294 51.48 14.93 -13.04
C VAL A 294 52.91 15.38 -13.28
N VAL A 295 53.57 14.77 -14.26
CA VAL A 295 54.95 15.05 -14.64
C VAL A 295 54.96 15.85 -15.94
N VAL A 296 55.60 17.01 -15.94
CA VAL A 296 55.68 17.88 -17.13
C VAL A 296 57.11 18.31 -17.39
N THR A 297 57.52 18.25 -18.64
CA THR A 297 58.84 18.73 -19.09
C THR A 297 58.73 20.16 -19.59
N ASP A 298 59.60 21.05 -19.11
CA ASP A 298 59.77 22.40 -19.65
C ASP A 298 60.98 22.43 -20.58
N TYR A 299 60.74 22.60 -21.87
CA TYR A 299 61.78 22.56 -22.89
C TYR A 299 62.80 23.69 -22.72
N LYS A 300 62.34 24.89 -22.34
CA LYS A 300 63.15 26.12 -22.32
C LYS A 300 63.75 26.40 -20.96
N ASP A 301 63.12 25.93 -19.89
CA ASP A 301 63.69 26.02 -18.55
C ASP A 301 64.60 24.82 -18.20
N HIS A 302 64.60 23.77 -19.04
CA HIS A 302 65.36 22.53 -18.83
C HIS A 302 65.00 21.81 -17.53
N THR A 303 63.75 21.93 -17.09
CA THR A 303 63.26 21.35 -15.83
C THR A 303 62.20 20.27 -16.09
N VAL A 304 62.05 19.39 -15.10
CA VAL A 304 60.92 18.49 -14.98
C VAL A 304 60.20 18.85 -13.69
N SER A 305 58.92 19.16 -13.79
CA SER A 305 58.08 19.49 -12.65
C SER A 305 57.12 18.34 -12.37
N VAL A 306 56.87 18.07 -11.10
CA VAL A 306 55.98 17.01 -10.61
C VAL A 306 55.01 17.63 -9.61
N TRP A 307 53.71 17.43 -9.83
CA TRP A 307 52.63 17.88 -8.95
C TRP A 307 51.76 16.72 -8.48
#